data_AF-A0AAQ3S5Y6-F1
#
_entry.id   AF-A0AAQ3S5Y6-F1
#
_cell.length_a   1.000
_cell.length_b   1.000
_cell.length_c   1.000
_cell.angle_alpha   90.00
_cell.angle_beta   90.00
_cell.angle_gamma   90.00
#
_symmetry.space_group_name_H-M   'P 1'
#
loop_
_entity.id
_entity.type
_entity.pdbx_description
1 polymer ?
#
loop_
_entity_poly.entity_id
_entity_poly.type
_entity_poly.pdbx_seq_one_letter_code
_entity_poly.pdbx_strand_id
1 'polypeptide(L)'
;MFTKAIIVNGPEQLGNIQVPKRASYTRVIILELSRIAFHLLWLGPFMVDIGAQTPFSYIFREREFMYDLFEAATGMRMMHNYFRIGGVATDLPYGWIDKCSDFYDYFLTTIAEYKNLIRLNPIFLEWIEGVSVVDVKEIINWGLLGPMLRACGIQWDLCKVDNYECYKEFHWEVKKRRFISSLFSSNW
;
A
#
# COMPACT_ATOMS: atom_id res chain seq x y z
N MET A 1 7.87 8.13 0.33
CA MET A 1 6.93 9.24 0.65
C MET A 1 6.38 9.13 2.07
N PHE A 2 5.98 7.95 2.56
CA PHE A 2 5.55 7.75 3.97
C PHE A 2 6.52 8.33 5.02
N THR A 3 7.83 8.09 4.86
CA THR A 3 8.85 8.64 5.77
C THR A 3 8.82 10.16 5.83
N LYS A 4 8.65 10.82 4.68
CA LYS A 4 8.53 12.29 4.62
C LYS A 4 7.23 12.79 5.25
N ALA A 5 6.13 12.07 5.10
CA ALA A 5 4.87 12.44 5.77
C ALA A 5 5.05 12.45 7.29
N ILE A 6 5.71 11.45 7.87
CA ILE A 6 5.99 11.40 9.31
C ILE A 6 6.91 12.55 9.75
N ILE A 7 8.00 12.79 8.99
CA ILE A 7 8.95 13.88 9.28
C ILE A 7 8.29 15.26 9.23
N VAL A 8 7.28 15.45 8.38
CA VAL A 8 6.54 16.70 8.24
C VAL A 8 5.43 16.82 9.29
N ASN A 9 4.71 15.73 9.59
CA ASN A 9 3.61 15.73 10.55
C ASN A 9 4.09 16.03 11.97
N GLY A 10 5.27 15.57 12.38
CA GLY A 10 5.84 15.87 13.70
C GLY A 10 5.95 17.38 14.01
N PRO A 11 6.70 18.17 13.23
CA PRO A 11 6.79 19.62 13.43
C PRO A 11 5.46 20.35 13.16
N GLU A 12 4.60 19.86 12.26
CA GLU A 12 3.25 20.44 12.07
C GLU A 12 2.39 20.32 13.33
N GLN A 13 2.44 19.17 14.01
CA GLN A 13 1.75 18.95 15.29
C GLN A 13 2.36 19.78 16.42
N LEU A 14 3.69 19.85 16.52
CA LEU A 14 4.36 20.67 17.53
C LEU A 14 4.10 22.17 17.35
N GLY A 15 4.05 22.63 16.10
CA GLY A 15 3.81 24.02 15.73
C GLY A 15 2.34 24.41 15.62
N ASN A 16 1.39 23.49 15.83
CA ASN A 16 -0.05 23.68 15.60
C ASN A 16 -0.37 24.29 14.21
N ILE A 17 0.38 23.90 13.19
CA ILE A 17 0.24 24.44 11.83
C ILE A 17 -0.92 23.71 11.14
N GLN A 18 -1.97 24.44 10.76
CA GLN A 18 -3.09 23.86 10.02
C GLN A 18 -2.74 23.68 8.55
N VAL A 19 -2.81 22.45 8.06
CA VAL A 19 -2.61 22.12 6.65
C VAL A 19 -3.89 22.40 5.85
N PRO A 20 -3.83 23.07 4.69
CA PRO A 20 -5.01 23.30 3.87
C PRO A 20 -5.61 21.98 3.35
N LYS A 21 -6.94 21.90 3.30
CA LYS A 21 -7.67 20.66 2.91
C LYS A 21 -7.21 20.07 1.58
N ARG A 22 -6.97 20.92 0.56
CA ARG A 22 -6.48 20.48 -0.76
C ARG A 22 -5.15 19.73 -0.64
N ALA A 23 -4.20 20.28 0.13
CA ALA A 23 -2.90 19.64 0.33
C ALA A 23 -3.04 18.30 1.07
N SER A 24 -3.95 18.21 2.04
CA SER A 24 -4.24 16.95 2.75
C SER A 24 -4.75 15.86 1.80
N TYR A 25 -5.71 16.17 0.91
CA TYR A 25 -6.17 15.19 -0.09
C TYR A 25 -5.05 14.75 -1.04
N THR A 26 -4.25 15.70 -1.53
CA THR A 26 -3.12 15.39 -2.40
C THR A 26 -2.10 14.49 -1.69
N ARG A 27 -1.82 14.73 -0.41
CA ARG A 27 -0.96 13.86 0.42
C ARG A 27 -1.54 12.45 0.50
N VAL A 28 -2.82 12.31 0.84
CA VAL A 28 -3.50 11.00 0.93
C VAL A 28 -3.43 10.23 -0.40
N ILE A 29 -3.76 10.87 -1.53
CA ILE A 29 -3.72 10.23 -2.86
C ILE A 29 -2.33 9.69 -3.15
N ILE A 30 -1.30 10.50 -2.93
CA ILE A 30 0.09 10.16 -3.22
C ILE A 30 0.63 9.10 -2.25
N LEU A 31 0.22 9.16 -0.98
CA LEU A 31 0.54 8.14 0.02
C LEU A 31 -0.08 6.79 -0.36
N GLU A 32 -1.35 6.77 -0.78
CA GLU A 32 -2.01 5.53 -1.18
C GLU A 32 -1.43 4.97 -2.49
N LEU A 33 -1.11 5.80 -3.49
CA LEU A 33 -0.35 5.35 -4.66
C LEU A 33 1.01 4.76 -4.27
N SER A 34 1.72 5.41 -3.34
CA SER A 34 2.97 4.87 -2.79
C SER A 34 2.78 3.55 -2.05
N ARG A 35 1.62 3.34 -1.41
CA ARG A 35 1.26 2.09 -0.74
C ARG A 35 1.16 0.96 -1.75
N ILE A 36 0.44 1.19 -2.84
CA ILE A 36 0.26 0.20 -3.90
C ILE A 36 1.61 -0.15 -4.52
N ALA A 37 2.42 0.87 -4.83
CA ALA A 37 3.80 0.65 -5.28
C ALA A 37 4.53 -0.27 -4.30
N PHE A 38 4.59 0.09 -3.01
CA PHE A 38 5.32 -0.70 -2.02
C PHE A 38 4.83 -2.16 -1.94
N HIS A 39 3.52 -2.41 -1.98
CA HIS A 39 2.97 -3.77 -2.04
C HIS A 39 3.40 -4.54 -3.28
N LEU A 40 3.46 -3.89 -4.45
CA LEU A 40 3.99 -4.49 -5.67
C LEU A 40 5.46 -4.87 -5.54
N LEU A 41 6.29 -4.01 -4.92
CA LEU A 41 7.71 -4.33 -4.69
C LEU A 41 7.93 -5.39 -3.63
N TRP A 42 7.01 -5.55 -2.69
CA TRP A 42 7.06 -6.71 -1.80
C TRP A 42 6.72 -7.99 -2.57
N LEU A 43 5.66 -7.96 -3.39
CA LEU A 43 5.18 -9.13 -4.13
C LEU A 43 6.18 -9.62 -5.19
N GLY A 44 6.83 -8.71 -5.93
CA GLY A 44 7.71 -9.07 -7.05
C GLY A 44 8.90 -9.97 -6.66
N PRO A 45 9.86 -9.49 -5.86
CA PRO A 45 11.00 -10.28 -5.40
C PRO A 45 10.57 -11.51 -4.61
N PHE A 46 9.51 -11.42 -3.80
CA PHE A 46 8.97 -12.58 -3.10
C PHE A 46 8.55 -13.72 -4.05
N MET A 47 7.97 -13.38 -5.20
CA MET A 47 7.65 -14.37 -6.24
C MET A 47 8.92 -14.95 -6.88
N VAL A 48 9.96 -14.15 -7.09
CA VAL A 48 11.25 -14.63 -7.61
C VAL A 48 11.91 -15.60 -6.64
N ASP A 49 11.85 -15.33 -5.34
CA ASP A 49 12.41 -16.20 -4.30
C ASP A 49 11.70 -17.56 -4.24
N ILE A 50 10.41 -17.61 -4.58
CA ILE A 50 9.63 -18.86 -4.73
C ILE A 50 9.91 -19.55 -6.08
N GLY A 51 10.60 -18.88 -7.01
CA GLY A 51 10.97 -19.40 -8.33
C GLY A 51 10.06 -18.93 -9.47
N ALA A 52 9.06 -18.09 -9.21
CA ALA A 52 8.19 -17.50 -10.23
C ALA A 52 8.81 -16.19 -10.77
N GLN A 53 9.57 -16.30 -11.87
CA GLN A 53 10.25 -15.15 -12.48
C GLN A 53 9.35 -14.29 -13.37
N THR A 54 8.32 -14.85 -14.00
CA THR A 54 7.47 -14.11 -14.94
C THR A 54 6.63 -12.99 -14.31
N PRO A 55 6.05 -13.14 -13.10
CA PRO A 55 5.25 -12.08 -12.48
C PRO A 55 6.11 -10.88 -12.08
N PHE A 56 7.39 -11.09 -11.79
CA PHE A 56 8.32 -10.02 -11.47
C PHE A 56 8.39 -8.98 -12.58
N SER A 57 8.58 -9.41 -13.83
CA SER A 57 8.66 -8.49 -14.98
C SER A 57 7.37 -7.70 -15.18
N TYR A 58 6.21 -8.33 -14.98
CA TYR A 58 4.93 -7.63 -15.08
C TYR A 58 4.80 -6.58 -13.98
N ILE A 59 5.08 -6.94 -12.73
CA ILE A 59 5.01 -6.05 -11.57
C ILE A 59 5.87 -4.79 -11.77
N PHE A 60 7.06 -4.93 -12.36
CA PHE A 60 7.92 -3.80 -12.68
C PHE A 60 7.37 -2.91 -13.80
N ARG A 61 6.68 -3.49 -14.81
CA ARG A 61 5.95 -2.72 -15.83
C ARG A 61 4.86 -1.86 -15.21
N GLU A 62 4.05 -2.38 -14.28
CA GLU A 62 3.03 -1.55 -13.64
C GLU A 62 3.63 -0.47 -12.73
N ARG A 63 4.76 -0.76 -12.08
CA ARG A 63 5.49 0.23 -11.28
C ARG A 63 6.06 1.37 -12.13
N GLU A 64 6.39 1.12 -13.39
CA GLU A 64 6.87 2.16 -14.30
C GLU A 64 5.79 3.22 -14.57
N PHE A 65 4.54 2.79 -14.79
CA PHE A 65 3.41 3.73 -14.90
C PHE A 65 3.21 4.57 -13.63
N MET A 66 3.40 3.98 -12.44
CA MET A 66 3.35 4.74 -11.19
C MET A 66 4.50 5.75 -11.08
N TYR A 67 5.70 5.39 -11.53
CA TYR A 67 6.84 6.30 -11.55
C TYR A 67 6.62 7.47 -12.52
N ASP A 68 5.95 7.26 -13.65
CA ASP A 68 5.59 8.33 -14.56
C ASP A 68 4.58 9.30 -13.92
N LEU A 69 3.62 8.79 -13.13
CA LEU A 69 2.70 9.62 -12.34
C LEU A 69 3.43 10.42 -11.27
N PHE A 70 4.42 9.82 -10.59
CA PHE A 70 5.21 10.52 -9.58
C PHE A 70 6.18 11.55 -10.18
N GLU A 71 6.75 11.24 -11.34
CA GLU A 71 7.60 12.16 -12.09
C GLU A 71 6.79 13.36 -12.57
N ALA A 72 5.58 13.13 -13.11
CA ALA A 72 4.68 14.22 -13.50
C ALA A 72 4.33 15.14 -12.31
N ALA A 73 4.10 14.57 -11.12
CA ALA A 73 3.73 15.36 -9.94
C ALA A 73 4.93 16.07 -9.27
N THR A 74 6.12 15.46 -9.26
CA THR A 74 7.22 15.89 -8.40
C THR A 74 8.52 16.20 -9.14
N GLY A 75 8.63 15.82 -10.41
CA GLY A 75 9.85 15.88 -11.23
C GLY A 75 10.89 14.80 -10.91
N MET A 76 10.61 13.86 -9.99
CA MET A 76 11.53 12.80 -9.60
C MET A 76 10.81 11.45 -9.53
N ARG A 77 11.52 10.36 -9.83
CA ARG A 77 10.94 9.00 -9.86
C ARG A 77 10.93 8.27 -8.52
N MET A 78 11.89 8.53 -7.62
CA MET A 78 12.04 7.79 -6.34
C MET A 78 12.23 8.66 -5.10
N MET A 79 13.11 9.66 -5.14
CA MET A 79 13.42 10.51 -3.98
C MET A 79 12.65 11.82 -3.98
N HIS A 80 11.33 11.70 -4.06
CA HIS A 80 10.38 12.80 -4.17
C HIS A 80 10.49 13.77 -2.97
N ASN A 81 10.85 15.03 -3.21
CA ASN A 81 10.82 16.09 -2.19
C ASN A 81 9.53 16.90 -2.22
N TYR A 82 8.43 16.17 -2.18
CA TYR A 82 7.10 16.71 -2.45
C TYR A 82 6.38 17.22 -1.20
N PHE A 83 6.44 16.48 -0.09
CA PHE A 83 5.87 16.95 1.17
C PHE A 83 6.80 17.95 1.85
N ARG A 84 6.23 19.08 2.26
CA ARG A 84 6.91 20.15 2.99
C ARG A 84 6.04 20.56 4.18
N ILE A 85 6.67 21.13 5.20
CA ILE A 85 5.96 21.67 6.37
C ILE A 85 4.95 22.73 5.89
N GLY A 86 3.68 22.56 6.27
CA GLY A 86 2.56 23.40 5.86
C GLY A 86 1.78 22.87 4.65
N GLY A 87 2.20 21.77 4.02
CA GLY A 87 1.45 21.12 2.95
C GLY A 87 2.30 20.40 1.90
N VAL A 88 2.24 20.88 0.68
CA VAL A 88 2.81 20.23 -0.50
C VAL A 88 3.63 21.25 -1.28
N ALA A 89 4.73 20.83 -1.91
CA ALA A 89 5.63 21.70 -2.65
C ALA A 89 4.98 22.36 -3.87
N THR A 90 4.26 21.57 -4.66
CA THR A 90 3.60 22.00 -5.91
C THR A 90 2.26 21.28 -6.05
N ASP A 91 1.22 21.96 -6.51
CA ASP A 91 -0.04 21.31 -6.83
C ASP A 91 0.10 20.31 -8.00
N LEU A 92 -0.89 19.43 -8.17
CA LEU A 92 -0.89 18.44 -9.26
C LEU A 92 -1.03 19.15 -10.62
N PRO A 93 -0.30 18.71 -11.66
CA PRO A 93 -0.41 19.30 -12.99
C PRO A 93 -1.76 18.98 -13.64
N TYR A 94 -2.15 19.80 -14.61
CA TYR A 94 -3.38 19.61 -15.37
C TYR A 94 -3.39 18.24 -16.09
N GLY A 95 -4.52 17.54 -16.04
CA GLY A 95 -4.67 16.20 -16.64
C GLY A 95 -4.02 15.05 -15.86
N TRP A 96 -3.42 15.32 -14.68
CA TRP A 96 -2.85 14.26 -13.84
C TRP A 96 -3.91 13.31 -13.27
N ILE A 97 -5.07 13.86 -12.88
CA ILE A 97 -6.17 13.09 -12.30
C ILE A 97 -6.72 12.09 -13.33
N ASP A 98 -6.89 12.54 -14.58
CA ASP A 98 -7.38 11.69 -15.66
C ASP A 98 -6.41 10.52 -15.91
N LYS A 99 -5.11 10.81 -16.01
CA LYS A 99 -4.07 9.77 -16.13
C LYS A 99 -4.06 8.80 -14.95
N CYS A 100 -4.29 9.29 -13.73
CA CYS A 100 -4.39 8.44 -12.55
C CYS A 100 -5.62 7.53 -12.60
N SER A 101 -6.73 8.03 -13.16
CA SER A 101 -7.95 7.23 -13.38
C SER A 101 -7.73 6.15 -14.44
N ASP A 102 -7.10 6.50 -15.56
CA ASP A 102 -6.76 5.53 -16.62
C ASP A 102 -5.85 4.42 -16.08
N PHE A 103 -4.85 4.79 -15.27
CA PHE A 103 -3.99 3.83 -14.59
C PHE A 103 -4.78 2.93 -13.63
N TYR A 104 -5.73 3.49 -12.89
CA TYR A 104 -6.57 2.71 -11.97
C TYR A 104 -7.38 1.64 -12.71
N ASP A 105 -8.03 1.99 -13.83
CA ASP A 105 -8.81 1.05 -14.63
C ASP A 105 -7.94 -0.07 -15.20
N TYR A 106 -6.75 0.26 -15.69
CA TYR A 106 -5.75 -0.72 -16.11
C TYR A 106 -5.23 -1.58 -14.94
N PHE A 107 -5.03 -1.00 -13.77
CA PHE A 107 -4.49 -1.71 -12.63
C PHE A 107 -5.49 -2.72 -12.04
N LEU A 108 -6.80 -2.45 -12.13
CA LEU A 108 -7.82 -3.38 -11.69
C LEU A 108 -7.82 -4.70 -12.48
N THR A 109 -7.58 -4.63 -13.79
CA THR A 109 -7.51 -5.84 -14.64
C THR A 109 -6.26 -6.65 -14.33
N THR A 110 -5.11 -5.99 -14.18
CA THR A 110 -3.85 -6.67 -13.82
C THR A 110 -3.90 -7.33 -12.43
N ILE A 111 -4.55 -6.70 -11.43
CA ILE A 111 -4.78 -7.36 -10.13
C ILE A 111 -5.58 -8.66 -10.27
N ALA A 112 -6.59 -8.68 -11.14
CA ALA A 112 -7.40 -9.89 -11.35
C ALA A 112 -6.55 -11.02 -11.96
N GLU A 113 -5.67 -10.69 -12.90
CA GLU A 113 -4.71 -11.63 -13.50
C GLU A 113 -3.75 -12.20 -12.44
N TYR A 114 -3.14 -11.33 -11.62
CA TYR A 114 -2.25 -11.77 -10.53
C TYR A 114 -2.95 -12.65 -9.52
N LYS A 115 -4.18 -12.31 -9.15
CA LYS A 115 -4.97 -13.12 -8.24
C LYS A 115 -5.24 -14.50 -8.81
N ASN A 116 -5.55 -14.62 -10.11
CA ASN A 116 -5.76 -15.91 -10.74
C ASN A 116 -4.48 -16.74 -10.80
N LEU A 117 -3.34 -16.09 -11.06
CA LEU A 117 -2.04 -16.76 -11.10
C LEU A 117 -1.60 -17.31 -9.73
N ILE A 118 -1.80 -16.53 -8.67
CA ILE A 118 -1.27 -16.85 -7.33
C ILE A 118 -2.25 -17.71 -6.53
N ARG A 119 -3.55 -17.43 -6.59
CA ARG A 119 -4.52 -17.96 -5.63
C ARG A 119 -4.73 -19.48 -5.71
N LEU A 120 -4.62 -20.06 -6.90
CA LEU A 120 -4.90 -21.48 -7.14
C LEU A 120 -3.62 -22.27 -7.47
N ASN A 121 -2.44 -21.68 -7.29
CA ASN A 121 -1.19 -22.37 -7.59
C ASN A 121 -0.82 -23.29 -6.40
N PRO A 122 -0.81 -24.63 -6.57
CA PRO A 122 -0.50 -25.56 -5.49
C PRO A 122 0.93 -25.37 -4.97
N ILE A 123 1.89 -25.04 -5.85
CA ILE A 123 3.28 -24.80 -5.47
C ILE A 123 3.37 -23.62 -4.51
N PHE A 124 2.62 -22.55 -4.79
CA PHE A 124 2.61 -21.37 -3.93
C PHE A 124 2.03 -21.67 -2.53
N LEU A 125 0.98 -22.48 -2.48
CA LEU A 125 0.36 -22.88 -1.21
C LEU A 125 1.29 -23.78 -0.38
N GLU A 126 1.89 -24.80 -0.99
CA GLU A 126 2.83 -25.70 -0.31
C GLU A 126 4.02 -24.99 0.33
N TRP A 127 4.49 -23.89 -0.28
CA TRP A 127 5.66 -23.15 0.19
C TRP A 127 5.37 -22.18 1.35
N ILE A 128 4.12 -21.74 1.50
CA ILE A 128 3.76 -20.68 2.45
C ILE A 128 2.89 -21.22 3.58
N GLU A 129 2.07 -22.24 3.30
CA GLU A 129 1.18 -22.81 4.29
C GLU A 129 1.96 -23.56 5.38
N GLY A 130 1.70 -23.21 6.64
CA GLY A 130 2.37 -23.81 7.79
C GLY A 130 3.75 -23.22 8.12
N VAL A 131 4.26 -22.25 7.34
CA VAL A 131 5.55 -21.60 7.61
C VAL A 131 5.39 -20.44 8.59
N SER A 132 6.26 -20.39 9.61
CA SER A 132 6.36 -19.29 10.58
C SER A 132 5.03 -18.90 11.23
N VAL A 133 4.35 -19.88 11.82
CA VAL A 133 3.15 -19.64 12.62
C VAL A 133 3.57 -18.96 13.92
N VAL A 134 3.02 -17.76 14.18
CA VAL A 134 3.31 -16.95 15.36
C VAL A 134 2.04 -16.70 16.16
N ASP A 135 2.11 -16.80 17.48
CA ASP A 135 0.98 -16.47 18.35
C ASP A 135 0.77 -14.95 18.47
N VAL A 136 -0.47 -14.55 18.77
CA VAL A 136 -0.84 -13.15 18.97
C VAL A 136 -0.01 -12.50 20.09
N LYS A 137 0.25 -13.23 21.18
CA LYS A 137 1.00 -12.70 22.33
C LYS A 137 2.46 -12.42 21.98
N GLU A 138 3.06 -13.30 21.18
CA GLU A 138 4.45 -13.16 20.73
C GLU A 138 4.62 -11.95 19.82
N ILE A 139 3.69 -11.74 18.88
CA ILE A 139 3.67 -10.57 17.99
C ILE A 139 3.65 -9.27 18.78
N ILE A 140 2.79 -9.19 19.81
CA ILE A 140 2.68 -8.01 20.66
C ILE A 140 3.96 -7.81 21.46
N ASN A 141 4.50 -8.87 22.06
CA ASN A 141 5.74 -8.80 22.84
C ASN A 141 6.95 -8.40 22.00
N TRP A 142 7.01 -8.79 20.73
CA TRP A 142 8.07 -8.40 19.79
C TRP A 142 7.82 -7.04 19.14
N GLY A 143 6.67 -6.41 19.37
CA GLY A 143 6.32 -5.13 18.76
C GLY A 143 6.11 -5.19 17.25
N LEU A 144 5.68 -6.33 16.71
CA LEU A 144 5.39 -6.49 15.29
C LEU A 144 4.09 -5.79 14.91
N LEU A 145 4.12 -4.98 13.85
CA LEU A 145 3.00 -4.12 13.42
C LEU A 145 2.60 -4.36 11.96
N GLY A 146 1.49 -3.75 11.55
CA GLY A 146 1.08 -3.71 10.14
C GLY A 146 0.48 -5.04 9.65
N PRO A 147 0.95 -5.60 8.51
CA PRO A 147 0.40 -6.85 7.97
C PRO A 147 0.48 -8.05 8.92
N MET A 148 1.56 -8.18 9.69
CA MET A 148 1.76 -9.31 10.61
C MET A 148 0.67 -9.38 11.69
N LEU A 149 0.39 -8.24 12.33
CA LEU A 149 -0.63 -8.14 13.36
C LEU A 149 -2.05 -8.31 12.79
N ARG A 150 -2.28 -7.82 11.56
CA ARG A 150 -3.55 -8.02 10.82
C ARG A 150 -3.75 -9.48 10.38
N ALA A 151 -2.68 -10.22 10.11
CA ALA A 151 -2.72 -11.63 9.75
C ALA A 151 -3.19 -12.51 10.92
N CYS A 152 -2.94 -12.09 12.16
CA CYS A 152 -3.42 -12.80 13.36
C CYS A 152 -4.85 -12.42 13.77
N GLY A 153 -5.55 -11.62 12.96
CA GLY A 153 -6.97 -11.30 13.16
C GLY A 153 -7.23 -10.05 13.99
N ILE A 154 -6.20 -9.35 14.47
CA ILE A 154 -6.36 -8.07 15.16
C ILE A 154 -6.58 -6.96 14.12
N GLN A 155 -7.67 -6.21 14.29
CA GLN A 155 -8.01 -5.09 13.43
C GLN A 155 -7.32 -3.81 13.93
N TRP A 156 -6.04 -3.66 13.59
CA TRP A 156 -5.26 -2.48 13.94
C TRP A 156 -4.66 -1.85 12.69
N ASP A 157 -4.87 -0.55 12.53
CA ASP A 157 -4.25 0.25 11.49
C ASP A 157 -4.07 1.68 11.98
N LEU A 158 -2.84 2.22 11.88
CA LEU A 158 -2.52 3.57 12.34
C LEU A 158 -3.38 4.63 11.66
N CYS A 159 -3.77 4.41 10.39
CA CYS A 159 -4.58 5.36 9.63
C CYS A 159 -5.97 5.57 10.27
N LYS A 160 -6.50 4.57 10.98
CA LYS A 160 -7.79 4.66 11.70
C LYS A 160 -7.65 5.05 13.18
N VAL A 161 -6.53 4.70 13.80
CA VAL A 161 -6.30 4.99 15.22
C VAL A 161 -5.89 6.46 15.38
N ASP A 162 -4.78 6.85 14.76
CA ASP A 162 -4.22 8.20 14.88
C ASP A 162 -4.98 9.21 14.03
N ASN A 163 -5.66 8.73 12.97
CA ASN A 163 -6.45 9.55 12.06
C ASN A 163 -5.69 10.80 11.56
N TYR A 164 -4.43 10.62 11.18
CA TYR A 164 -3.64 11.71 10.61
C TYR A 164 -4.22 12.14 9.25
N GLU A 165 -3.98 13.39 8.84
CA GLU A 165 -4.50 13.96 7.58
C GLU A 165 -6.04 13.85 7.45
N CYS A 166 -6.56 13.54 6.25
CA CYS A 166 -8.00 13.46 5.95
C CYS A 166 -8.52 12.01 5.91
N TYR A 167 -7.84 11.02 6.51
CA TYR A 167 -8.28 9.62 6.47
C TYR A 167 -9.66 9.36 7.09
N LYS A 168 -10.13 10.24 7.99
CA LYS A 168 -11.48 10.14 8.60
C LYS A 168 -12.63 10.31 7.62
N GLU A 169 -12.42 11.07 6.55
CA GLU A 169 -13.47 11.42 5.60
C GLU A 169 -13.77 10.29 4.61
N PHE A 170 -12.88 9.28 4.55
CA PHE A 170 -12.99 8.16 3.63
C PHE A 170 -13.55 6.91 4.32
N HIS A 171 -14.53 6.28 3.70
CA HIS A 171 -15.08 5.01 4.15
C HIS A 171 -14.28 3.84 3.54
N TRP A 172 -13.50 3.14 4.37
CA TRP A 172 -12.78 1.94 3.96
C TRP A 172 -12.66 0.93 5.10
N GLU A 173 -12.43 -0.34 4.75
CA GLU A 173 -12.29 -1.44 5.70
C GLU A 173 -10.86 -1.97 5.76
N VAL A 174 -10.34 -2.17 6.97
CA VAL A 174 -9.05 -2.83 7.18
C VAL A 174 -9.27 -4.33 6.96
N LYS A 175 -8.57 -4.92 5.98
CA LYS A 175 -8.59 -6.36 5.79
C LYS A 175 -7.79 -7.04 6.91
N LYS A 176 -8.45 -7.98 7.59
CA LYS A 176 -7.84 -8.91 8.54
C LYS A 176 -8.02 -10.33 8.02
N ARG A 177 -7.20 -11.28 8.50
CA ARG A 177 -7.45 -12.69 8.25
C ARG A 177 -8.85 -13.04 8.76
N ARG A 178 -9.78 -13.34 7.86
CA ARG A 178 -10.99 -14.09 8.19
C ARG A 178 -10.55 -15.55 8.28
N PHE A 179 -10.90 -16.26 9.34
CA PHE A 179 -10.61 -17.69 9.48
C PHE A 179 -10.97 -18.39 8.17
N ILE A 180 -9.99 -19.04 7.55
CA ILE A 180 -10.10 -19.63 6.21
C ILE A 180 -10.84 -20.98 6.28
N SER A 181 -11.74 -21.17 7.25
CA SER A 181 -12.62 -22.35 7.26
C SER A 181 -13.75 -22.22 6.23
N SER A 182 -14.14 -21.00 5.84
CA SER A 182 -15.27 -20.78 4.92
C SER A 182 -14.87 -20.67 3.44
N LEU A 183 -13.58 -20.73 3.11
CA LEU A 183 -13.08 -20.64 1.73
C LEU A 183 -12.58 -21.97 1.19
N PHE A 184 -12.32 -22.94 2.06
CA PHE A 184 -11.96 -24.31 1.71
C PHE A 184 -13.14 -25.30 1.86
N SER A 185 -14.32 -24.84 2.29
CA SER A 185 -15.51 -25.71 2.43
C SER A 185 -16.34 -25.86 1.14
N SER A 186 -15.94 -25.26 0.03
CA SER A 186 -16.45 -25.67 -1.27
C SER A 186 -15.51 -26.72 -1.86
N ASN A 187 -15.79 -27.97 -1.47
CA ASN A 187 -15.44 -29.18 -2.21
C ASN A 187 -15.56 -28.94 -3.73
N TRP A 188 -14.69 -29.59 -4.50
CA TRP A 188 -14.88 -30.01 -5.90
C TRP A 188 -15.87 -29.22 -6.75
#